data_AF-A0A6G1DCU6-F1
#
_entry.id   AF-A0A6G1DCU6-F1
#
_cell.length_a   1.000
_cell.length_b   1.000
_cell.length_c   1.000
_cell.angle_alpha   90.00
_cell.angle_beta   90.00
_cell.angle_gamma   90.00
#
_symmetry.space_group_name_H-M   'P 1'
#
loop_
_entity.id
_entity.type
_entity.pdbx_description
1 polymer ?
#
loop_
_entity_poly.entity_id
_entity_poly.type
_entity_poly.pdbx_seq_one_letter_code
_entity_poly.pdbx_strand_id
1 'polypeptide(L)'
;MGRPLGSKNKPKSPMIIARDSADALHSHIIEVAPGADVATCVVEYARRRGRSVCLLGASGVVADVAVHGAAALLPGRFEHLSVMGTVLPPPAQPGASGLSVLLSAG
;
A
#
# COMPACT_ATOMS: atom_id res chain seq x y z
N MET A 1 55.99 -8.97 -22.94
CA MET A 1 55.08 -7.79 -22.86
C MET A 1 53.93 -8.14 -21.92
N GLY A 2 54.14 -7.93 -20.62
CA GLY A 2 53.20 -8.36 -19.58
C GLY A 2 52.10 -7.32 -19.34
N ARG A 3 50.87 -7.78 -19.09
CA ARG A 3 49.78 -6.91 -18.62
C ARG A 3 50.17 -6.31 -17.27
N PRO A 4 49.94 -5.01 -17.02
CA PRO A 4 50.30 -4.39 -15.76
C PRO A 4 49.53 -5.05 -14.61
N LEU A 5 50.26 -5.36 -13.54
CA LEU A 5 49.72 -5.91 -12.31
C LEU A 5 48.81 -4.88 -11.64
N GLY A 6 47.57 -5.28 -11.36
CA GLY A 6 46.82 -4.75 -10.22
C GLY A 6 45.81 -3.64 -10.50
N SER A 7 44.78 -3.93 -11.30
CA SER A 7 43.47 -3.34 -11.01
C SER A 7 42.86 -4.10 -9.83
N LYS A 8 43.24 -3.72 -8.61
CA LYS A 8 42.45 -4.10 -7.44
C LYS A 8 41.10 -3.44 -7.63
N ASN A 9 40.07 -4.23 -7.93
CA ASN A 9 38.68 -3.80 -7.93
C ASN A 9 38.41 -3.26 -6.52
N LYS A 10 38.51 -1.94 -6.32
CA LYS A 10 38.17 -1.34 -5.04
C LYS A 10 36.73 -1.78 -4.77
N PRO A 11 36.43 -2.44 -3.65
CA PRO A 11 35.05 -2.77 -3.32
C PRO A 11 34.28 -1.45 -3.40
N LYS A 12 33.23 -1.41 -4.23
CA LYS A 12 32.35 -0.25 -4.28
C LYS A 12 31.99 0.08 -2.84
N SER A 13 32.23 1.32 -2.42
CA SER A 13 31.89 1.79 -1.08
C SER A 13 30.45 1.35 -0.80
N PRO A 14 30.17 0.62 0.30
CA PRO A 14 28.80 0.25 0.62
C PRO A 14 27.99 1.53 0.67
N MET A 15 26.94 1.60 -0.15
CA MET A 15 26.04 2.75 -0.16
C MET A 15 25.21 2.67 1.12
N ILE A 16 25.69 3.31 2.19
CA ILE A 16 24.97 3.42 3.45
C ILE A 16 23.93 4.53 3.27
N ILE A 17 22.66 4.15 3.14
CA ILE A 17 21.54 5.10 3.11
C ILE A 17 21.33 5.58 4.56
N ALA A 18 22.07 6.60 4.98
CA ALA A 18 22.03 7.16 6.33
C ALA A 18 20.89 8.17 6.56
N ARG A 19 20.05 8.41 5.54
CA ARG A 19 18.93 9.36 5.59
C ARG A 19 17.68 8.66 5.10
N ASP A 20 16.60 8.73 5.89
CA ASP A 20 15.25 8.43 5.38
C ASP A 20 15.00 9.30 4.14
N SER A 21 14.70 8.66 3.01
CA SER A 21 14.23 9.39 1.84
C SER A 21 12.77 9.76 2.05
N ALA A 22 12.31 10.82 1.38
CA ALA A 22 10.88 11.13 1.34
C ALA A 22 10.03 9.97 0.79
N ASP A 23 10.67 9.07 0.03
CA ASP A 23 10.10 7.87 -0.57
C ASP A 23 10.19 6.62 0.33
N ALA A 24 10.73 6.75 1.55
CA ALA A 24 10.80 5.63 2.48
C ALA A 24 9.39 5.18 2.87
N LEU A 25 9.19 3.86 2.93
CA LEU A 25 7.94 3.27 3.42
C LEU A 25 7.84 3.47 4.93
N HIS A 26 6.84 4.24 5.35
CA HIS A 26 6.54 4.46 6.76
C HIS A 26 5.30 3.67 7.16
N SER A 27 5.35 2.99 8.30
CA SER A 27 4.15 2.35 8.86
C SER A 27 3.18 3.42 9.35
N HIS A 28 1.91 3.24 8.99
CA HIS A 28 0.82 4.10 9.40
C HIS A 28 -0.35 3.25 9.87
N ILE A 29 -1.03 3.69 10.93
CA ILE A 29 -2.27 3.09 11.42
C ILE A 29 -3.40 4.07 11.10
N ILE A 30 -4.45 3.56 10.48
CA ILE A 30 -5.66 4.31 10.17
C ILE A 30 -6.81 3.61 10.90
N GLU A 31 -7.47 4.32 11.80
CA GLU A 31 -8.69 3.84 12.44
C GLU A 31 -9.89 4.26 11.60
N VAL A 32 -10.74 3.29 11.26
CA VAL A 32 -11.96 3.52 10.48
C VAL A 32 -13.14 3.49 11.44
N ALA A 33 -13.92 4.57 11.45
CA ALA A 33 -15.10 4.68 12.31
C ALA A 33 -16.18 3.67 11.91
N PRO A 34 -17.02 3.19 12.84
CA PRO A 34 -18.14 2.31 12.53
C PRO A 34 -19.07 2.92 11.47
N GLY A 35 -19.44 2.13 10.46
CA GLY A 35 -20.30 2.57 9.35
C GLY A 35 -19.62 3.45 8.30
N ALA A 36 -18.32 3.75 8.44
CA ALA A 36 -17.56 4.46 7.42
C ALA A 36 -17.09 3.51 6.30
N ASP A 37 -17.04 4.04 5.08
CA ASP A 37 -16.48 3.33 3.93
C ASP A 37 -14.95 3.26 4.01
N VAL A 38 -14.41 2.05 4.10
CA VAL A 38 -12.96 1.80 4.27
C VAL A 38 -12.14 2.39 3.12
N ALA A 39 -12.59 2.22 1.88
CA ALA A 39 -11.87 2.71 0.71
C ALA A 39 -11.77 4.24 0.71
N THR A 40 -12.87 4.92 1.02
CA THR A 40 -12.95 6.37 1.15
C THR A 40 -12.01 6.88 2.25
N CYS A 41 -11.98 6.21 3.41
CA CYS A 41 -11.06 6.57 4.50
C CYS A 41 -9.58 6.48 4.07
N VAL A 42 -9.19 5.40 3.36
CA VAL A 42 -7.81 5.23 2.87
C VAL A 42 -7.46 6.28 1.81
N VAL A 43 -8.39 6.58 0.89
CA VAL A 43 -8.19 7.61 -0.14
C VAL A 43 -8.02 8.99 0.48
N GLU A 44 -8.87 9.37 1.43
CA GLU A 44 -8.77 10.65 2.11
C GLU A 44 -7.50 10.75 2.96
N TYR A 45 -7.05 9.65 3.57
CA TYR A 45 -5.76 9.61 4.25
C TYR A 45 -4.59 9.87 3.30
N ALA A 46 -4.55 9.17 2.15
CA ALA A 46 -3.52 9.35 1.12
C ALA A 46 -3.48 10.79 0.60
N ARG A 47 -4.65 11.37 0.33
CA ARG A 47 -4.80 12.76 -0.14
C ARG A 47 -4.32 13.78 0.90
N ARG A 48 -4.74 13.65 2.16
CA ARG A 48 -4.35 14.57 3.25
C ARG A 48 -2.84 14.55 3.53
N ARG A 49 -2.19 13.40 3.32
CA ARG A 49 -0.75 13.25 3.50
C ARG A 49 0.07 13.61 2.25
N GLY A 50 -0.56 13.75 1.08
CA GLY A 50 0.12 13.94 -0.19
C GLY A 50 1.07 12.78 -0.52
N ARG A 51 0.73 11.56 -0.10
CA ARG A 51 1.59 10.37 -0.22
C ARG A 51 0.80 9.19 -0.74
N SER A 52 1.50 8.28 -1.41
CA SER A 52 0.94 6.97 -1.73
C SER A 52 0.81 6.13 -0.47
N VAL A 53 -0.20 5.27 -0.44
CA VAL A 53 -0.44 4.35 0.69
C VAL A 53 -0.39 2.93 0.15
N CYS A 54 0.41 2.09 0.79
CA CYS A 54 0.35 0.64 0.63
C CYS A 54 -0.32 0.05 1.87
N LEU A 55 -1.40 -0.70 1.68
CA LEU A 55 -2.03 -1.41 2.79
C LEU A 55 -1.32 -2.77 2.98
N LEU A 56 -0.69 -2.97 4.13
CA LEU A 56 0.03 -4.19 4.48
C LEU A 56 -0.86 -5.22 5.21
N GLY A 57 -1.98 -4.75 5.76
CA GLY A 57 -2.96 -5.55 6.48
C GLY A 57 -4.04 -4.68 7.08
N ALA A 58 -5.17 -5.29 7.37
CA ALA A 58 -6.28 -4.69 8.10
C ALA A 58 -6.83 -5.75 9.08
N SER A 59 -7.44 -5.29 10.17
CA SER A 59 -8.15 -6.16 11.11
C SER A 59 -9.42 -5.45 11.53
N GLY A 60 -10.48 -6.22 11.72
CA GLY A 60 -11.78 -5.71 12.06
C GLY A 60 -12.85 -6.30 11.17
N VAL A 61 -14.04 -5.74 11.30
CA VAL A 61 -15.23 -6.28 10.67
C VAL A 61 -15.80 -5.30 9.68
N VAL A 62 -16.04 -5.78 8.46
CA VAL A 62 -16.74 -5.03 7.42
C VAL A 62 -18.08 -5.66 7.11
N ALA A 63 -19.03 -4.84 6.69
CA ALA A 63 -20.33 -5.29 6.21
C ALA A 63 -20.59 -4.74 4.80
N ASP A 64 -21.43 -5.43 4.05
CA ASP A 64 -21.96 -4.95 2.76
C ASP A 64 -20.84 -4.55 1.79
N VAL A 65 -20.00 -5.52 1.41
CA VAL A 65 -18.78 -5.22 0.64
C VAL A 65 -19.09 -5.07 -0.84
N ALA A 66 -18.73 -3.93 -1.43
CA ALA A 66 -18.76 -3.71 -2.87
C ALA A 66 -17.43 -4.15 -3.51
N VAL A 67 -17.48 -5.07 -4.48
CA VAL A 67 -16.28 -5.58 -5.17
C VAL A 67 -16.26 -5.09 -6.61
N HIS A 68 -15.20 -4.38 -7.02
CA HIS A 68 -15.05 -4.00 -8.43
C HIS A 68 -14.90 -5.25 -9.32
N GLY A 69 -15.70 -5.34 -10.37
CA GLY A 69 -15.73 -6.49 -11.30
C GLY A 69 -16.81 -7.53 -11.00
N ALA A 70 -17.36 -7.53 -9.79
CA ALA A 70 -18.64 -8.16 -9.49
C ALA A 70 -19.65 -7.02 -9.33
N ALA A 71 -20.58 -6.84 -10.27
CA ALA A 71 -21.55 -5.75 -10.22
C ALA A 71 -22.62 -5.91 -9.11
N ALA A 72 -22.21 -6.42 -7.94
CA ALA A 72 -23.07 -6.79 -6.83
C ALA A 72 -22.39 -6.49 -5.49
N LEU A 73 -23.20 -6.01 -4.55
CA LEU A 73 -22.89 -5.95 -3.13
C LEU A 73 -22.82 -7.38 -2.58
N LEU A 74 -21.83 -7.66 -1.74
CA LEU A 74 -21.78 -8.88 -0.92
C LEU A 74 -22.36 -8.55 0.46
N PRO A 75 -23.66 -8.80 0.69
CA PRO A 75 -24.26 -8.56 2.00
C PRO A 75 -23.72 -9.55 3.02
N GLY A 76 -23.64 -9.10 4.27
CA GLY A 76 -23.15 -9.92 5.38
C GLY A 76 -21.93 -9.31 6.06
N ARG A 77 -21.46 -9.99 7.10
CA ARG A 77 -20.42 -9.53 8.01
C ARG A 77 -19.16 -10.37 7.80
N PHE A 78 -18.02 -9.71 7.58
CA PHE A 78 -16.74 -10.36 7.28
C PHE A 78 -15.72 -9.98 8.35
N GLU A 79 -15.10 -10.98 8.99
CA GLU A 79 -14.25 -10.77 10.17
C GLU A 79 -12.75 -10.82 9.87
N HIS A 80 -12.38 -11.45 8.74
CA HIS A 80 -11.00 -11.49 8.30
C HIS A 80 -10.88 -10.77 6.96
N LEU A 81 -10.31 -9.58 7.03
CA LEU A 81 -10.12 -8.69 5.90
C LEU A 81 -8.62 -8.54 5.64
N SER A 82 -8.12 -9.12 4.54
CA SER A 82 -6.82 -8.74 4.01
C SER A 82 -7.03 -7.82 2.82
N VAL A 83 -6.64 -6.55 2.95
CA VAL A 83 -6.67 -5.59 1.86
C VAL A 83 -5.23 -5.26 1.49
N MET A 84 -4.93 -5.29 0.20
CA MET A 84 -3.64 -4.90 -0.35
C MET A 84 -3.87 -4.01 -1.56
N GLY A 85 -2.98 -3.05 -1.78
CA GLY A 85 -3.02 -2.23 -2.97
C GLY A 85 -2.45 -0.86 -2.73
N THR A 86 -2.55 -0.02 -3.76
CA THR A 86 -1.99 1.32 -3.76
C THR A 86 -3.05 2.36 -4.02
N VAL A 87 -3.01 3.42 -3.24
CA VAL A 87 -3.70 4.66 -3.56
C VAL A 87 -2.66 5.71 -3.90
N LEU A 88 -2.78 6.30 -5.09
CA LEU A 88 -1.92 7.38 -5.56
C LEU A 88 -2.69 8.70 -5.54
N PRO A 89 -2.14 9.77 -4.95
CA PRO A 89 -2.76 11.08 -5.04
C PRO A 89 -2.74 11.58 -6.51
N PRO A 90 -3.68 12.47 -6.91
CA PRO A 90 -3.61 13.16 -8.21
C PRO A 90 -2.24 13.81 -8.41
N PRO A 91 -1.63 13.79 -9.62
CA PRO A 91 -2.21 13.57 -10.96
C PRO A 91 -2.12 12.13 -11.50
N ALA A 92 -2.18 11.10 -10.66
CA ALA A 92 -2.09 9.71 -11.09
C ALA A 92 -3.09 9.33 -12.21
N GLN A 93 -2.67 8.43 -13.12
CA GLN A 93 -3.52 7.96 -14.22
C GLN A 93 -4.78 7.25 -13.70
N PRO A 94 -5.93 7.36 -14.39
CA PRO A 94 -7.12 6.59 -14.05
C PRO A 94 -6.80 5.09 -14.01
N GLY A 95 -7.11 4.42 -12.90
CA GLY A 95 -6.80 3.00 -12.68
C GLY A 95 -5.42 2.70 -12.10
N ALA A 96 -4.56 3.71 -11.88
CA ALA A 96 -3.27 3.51 -11.21
C ALA A 96 -3.42 3.24 -9.69
N SER A 97 -4.59 3.59 -9.13
CA SER A 97 -4.98 3.17 -7.78
C SER A 97 -5.88 1.95 -7.85
N GLY A 98 -5.62 0.97 -7.00
CA GLY A 98 -6.40 -0.25 -6.93
C GLY A 98 -6.22 -0.91 -5.56
N LEU A 99 -7.32 -1.41 -5.00
CA LEU A 99 -7.32 -2.21 -3.79
C LEU A 99 -7.86 -3.60 -4.13
N SER A 100 -7.13 -4.63 -3.73
CA SER A 100 -7.53 -6.02 -3.74
C SER A 100 -7.89 -6.43 -2.32
N VAL A 101 -8.90 -7.29 -2.21
CA VAL A 101 -9.46 -7.66 -0.91
C VAL A 101 -9.67 -9.18 -0.86
N LEU A 102 -9.23 -9.79 0.22
CA LEU A 102 -9.57 -11.15 0.62
C LEU A 102 -10.46 -11.07 1.87
N LEU A 103 -11.59 -11.75 1.79
CA LEU A 103 -12.61 -11.79 2.84
C LEU A 103 -12.84 -13.23 3.28
N SER A 104 -13.09 -13.43 4.57
CA SER A 104 -13.67 -14.66 5.10
C SER A 104 -14.93 -14.31 5.90
N ALA A 105 -16.01 -15.03 5.62
CA ALA A 105 -17.22 -15.07 6.43
C ALA A 105 -17.19 -16.36 7.27
N GLY A 106 -17.63 -16.25 8.53
CA GLY A 106 -17.80 -17.38 9.45
C GLY A 106 -19.17 -18.03 9.32
#